data_AF-A0A6P0PZU3-F1
#
_entry.id   AF-A0A6P0PZU3-F1
#
_cell.length_a   1.000
_cell.length_b   1.000
_cell.length_c   1.000
_cell.angle_alpha   90.00
_cell.angle_beta   90.00
_cell.angle_gamma   90.00
#
_symmetry.space_group_name_H-M   'P 1'
#
loop_
_entity.id
_entity.type
_entity.pdbx_description
1 polymer ?
#
loop_
_entity_poly.entity_id
_entity_poly.type
_entity_poly.pdbx_seq_one_letter_code
_entity_poly.pdbx_strand_id
1 'polypeptide(L)'
;MKEYVTHAIIQIGTFKKFDGFKTKKGMYVMSQTQTAETVGENKQNVSDFLRSKAFKTIWGEGFTSQTFEVEDSTQLIGQPRINGLPLKIVIIYWNYRSYRGNKEAYNILSVLALDSLEDHFRHAFGDTATMEERGQRIDAYVQELEERLNAANETIAQQELELRQSWEEYDVQQSYQDEYDRQLREHGINPWAVPNTEDEHF
;
A
#
# COMPACT_ATOMS: atom_id res chain seq x y z
N MET A 1 -16.69 2.42 -34.43
CA MET A 1 -17.32 3.72 -34.10
C MET A 1 -16.39 4.42 -33.13
N LYS A 2 -16.00 5.68 -33.39
CA LYS A 2 -15.13 6.43 -32.48
C LYS A 2 -15.95 6.86 -31.26
N GLU A 3 -15.49 6.53 -30.07
CA GLU A 3 -16.12 6.98 -28.83
C GLU A 3 -15.30 8.12 -28.22
N TYR A 4 -16.01 9.20 -27.87
CA TYR A 4 -15.44 10.41 -27.28
C TYR A 4 -15.68 10.45 -25.78
N VAL A 5 -14.74 11.05 -25.06
CA VAL A 5 -14.84 11.31 -23.63
C VAL A 5 -14.59 12.77 -23.31
N THR A 6 -15.33 13.29 -22.33
CA THR A 6 -15.08 14.61 -21.73
C THR A 6 -14.11 14.46 -20.58
N HIS A 7 -13.16 15.39 -20.47
CA HIS A 7 -12.12 15.42 -19.44
C HIS A 7 -12.54 16.28 -18.25
N ALA A 8 -12.13 15.87 -17.05
CA ALA A 8 -12.21 16.67 -15.83
C ALA A 8 -11.05 16.33 -14.90
N ILE A 9 -10.54 17.33 -14.18
CA ILE A 9 -9.61 17.09 -13.07
C ILE A 9 -10.41 16.65 -11.86
N ILE A 10 -10.09 15.48 -11.34
CA ILE A 10 -10.69 14.92 -10.12
C ILE A 10 -9.70 15.14 -8.98
N GLN A 11 -10.23 15.58 -7.85
CA GLN A 11 -9.47 15.85 -6.65
C GLN A 11 -10.05 15.02 -5.49
N ILE A 12 -9.17 14.28 -4.80
CA ILE A 12 -9.47 13.56 -3.56
C ILE A 12 -8.63 14.19 -2.46
N GLY A 13 -9.29 14.85 -1.50
CA GLY A 13 -8.59 15.70 -0.53
C GLY A 13 -7.79 16.82 -1.19
N THR A 14 -6.77 17.37 -0.54
CA THR A 14 -5.78 18.29 -1.11
C THR A 14 -4.57 17.56 -1.70
N PHE A 15 -4.36 16.29 -1.36
CA PHE A 15 -3.14 15.55 -1.64
C PHE A 15 -3.13 14.77 -2.98
N LYS A 16 -4.28 14.46 -3.60
CA LYS A 16 -4.33 13.77 -4.90
C LYS A 16 -5.21 14.47 -5.93
N LYS A 17 -4.62 14.74 -7.09
CA LYS A 17 -5.31 15.22 -8.30
C LYS A 17 -4.96 14.31 -9.47
N PHE A 18 -5.96 13.91 -10.25
CA PHE A 18 -5.77 13.07 -11.43
C PHE A 18 -6.84 13.33 -12.48
N ASP A 19 -6.56 12.94 -13.73
CA ASP A 19 -7.50 13.09 -14.83
C ASP A 19 -8.58 12.01 -14.80
N GLY A 20 -9.83 12.44 -14.72
CA GLY A 20 -11.02 11.62 -14.91
C GLY A 20 -11.67 11.89 -16.27
N PHE A 21 -12.34 10.88 -16.81
CA PHE A 21 -13.00 10.97 -18.10
C PHE A 21 -14.42 10.43 -18.02
N LYS A 22 -15.35 11.08 -18.73
CA LYS A 22 -16.75 10.66 -18.82
C LYS A 22 -17.13 10.38 -20.26
N THR A 23 -17.65 9.19 -20.51
CA THR A 23 -18.20 8.80 -21.82
C THR A 23 -19.55 9.48 -22.08
N LYS A 24 -19.95 9.62 -23.34
CA LYS A 24 -21.31 10.10 -23.71
C LYS A 24 -22.45 9.27 -23.13
N LYS A 25 -22.18 8.00 -22.81
CA LYS A 25 -23.11 7.06 -22.16
C LYS A 25 -23.18 7.22 -20.64
N GLY A 26 -22.46 8.18 -20.06
CA GLY A 26 -22.46 8.46 -18.62
C GLY A 26 -21.49 7.61 -17.79
N MET A 27 -20.77 6.66 -18.40
CA MET A 27 -19.75 5.88 -17.68
C MET A 27 -18.51 6.75 -17.40
N TYR A 28 -17.98 6.62 -16.20
CA TYR A 28 -16.71 7.20 -15.77
C TYR A 28 -15.56 6.22 -16.01
N VAL A 29 -14.47 6.72 -16.58
CA VAL A 29 -13.26 5.96 -16.88
C VAL A 29 -12.02 6.74 -16.48
N MET A 30 -10.94 6.01 -16.21
CA MET A 30 -9.61 6.57 -15.96
C MET A 30 -8.61 5.98 -16.94
N SER A 31 -7.59 6.73 -17.36
CA SER A 31 -6.58 6.17 -18.27
C SER A 31 -5.73 5.12 -17.54
N GLN A 32 -5.20 4.13 -18.26
CA GLN A 32 -4.26 3.15 -17.68
C GLN A 32 -3.03 3.83 -17.05
N THR A 33 -2.54 4.89 -17.69
CA THR A 33 -1.39 5.66 -17.19
C THR A 33 -1.74 6.28 -15.85
N GLN A 34 -2.85 7.03 -15.78
CA GLN A 34 -3.27 7.67 -14.53
C GLN A 34 -3.60 6.65 -13.45
N THR A 35 -4.13 5.49 -13.83
CA THR A 35 -4.42 4.38 -12.90
C THR A 35 -3.17 3.88 -12.19
N ALA A 36 -2.04 3.81 -12.91
CA ALA A 36 -0.77 3.42 -12.32
C ALA A 36 -0.15 4.57 -11.52
N GLU A 37 -0.08 5.77 -12.10
CA GLU A 37 0.65 6.90 -11.53
C GLU A 37 0.01 7.39 -10.23
N THR A 38 -1.31 7.30 -10.10
CA THR A 38 -2.03 7.66 -8.86
C THR A 38 -1.49 6.89 -7.64
N VAL A 39 -1.04 5.65 -7.85
CA VAL A 39 -0.48 4.77 -6.81
C VAL A 39 1.04 4.61 -6.91
N GLY A 40 1.72 5.56 -7.57
CA GLY A 40 3.18 5.60 -7.67
C GLY A 40 3.78 4.56 -8.61
N GLU A 41 3.03 4.08 -9.60
CA GLU A 41 3.47 3.02 -10.53
C GLU A 41 3.48 3.48 -11.97
N ASN A 42 4.21 2.74 -12.81
CA ASN A 42 4.20 2.97 -14.25
C ASN A 42 3.02 2.24 -14.93
N LYS A 43 2.60 2.75 -16.10
CA LYS A 43 1.54 2.16 -16.93
C LYS A 43 1.73 0.65 -17.21
N GLN A 44 2.98 0.18 -17.28
CA GLN A 44 3.28 -1.22 -17.56
C GLN A 44 2.72 -2.13 -16.46
N ASN A 45 2.76 -1.73 -15.18
CA ASN A 45 2.17 -2.49 -14.08
C ASN A 45 0.67 -2.77 -14.28
N VAL A 46 -0.10 -1.78 -14.76
CA VAL A 46 -1.51 -1.96 -15.09
C VAL A 46 -1.66 -2.91 -16.27
N SER A 47 -0.85 -2.75 -17.31
CA SER A 47 -0.90 -3.60 -18.50
C SER A 47 -0.59 -5.07 -18.17
N ASP A 48 0.40 -5.32 -17.32
CA ASP A 48 0.79 -6.64 -16.85
C ASP A 48 -0.29 -7.24 -15.94
N PHE A 49 -0.88 -6.42 -15.06
CA PHE A 49 -2.00 -6.83 -14.22
C PHE A 49 -3.19 -7.32 -15.06
N LEU A 50 -3.60 -6.56 -16.09
CA LEU A 50 -4.73 -6.93 -16.95
C LEU A 50 -4.48 -8.24 -17.73
N ARG A 51 -3.21 -8.63 -17.91
CA ARG A 51 -2.83 -9.91 -18.54
C ARG A 51 -2.64 -11.05 -17.53
N SER A 52 -2.57 -10.71 -16.25
CA SER A 52 -2.23 -11.65 -15.18
C SER A 52 -3.35 -12.66 -14.92
N LYS A 53 -2.96 -13.84 -14.40
CA LYS A 53 -3.93 -14.84 -13.90
C LYS A 53 -4.79 -14.28 -12.77
N ALA A 54 -4.21 -13.47 -11.88
CA ALA A 54 -4.92 -12.87 -10.75
C ALA A 54 -6.13 -12.04 -11.21
N PHE A 55 -5.94 -11.19 -12.23
CA PHE A 55 -7.04 -10.43 -12.79
C PHE A 55 -8.08 -11.32 -13.46
N LYS A 56 -7.66 -12.34 -14.23
CA LYS A 56 -8.59 -13.30 -14.84
C LYS A 56 -9.41 -14.08 -13.81
N THR A 57 -8.85 -14.38 -12.64
CA THR A 57 -9.58 -15.03 -11.55
C THR A 57 -10.66 -14.12 -10.96
N ILE A 58 -10.38 -12.82 -10.82
CA ILE A 58 -11.32 -11.86 -10.23
C ILE A 58 -12.42 -11.46 -11.24
N TRP A 59 -12.02 -11.16 -12.47
CA TRP A 59 -12.91 -10.57 -13.48
C TRP A 59 -13.50 -11.60 -14.45
N GLY A 60 -12.88 -12.78 -14.55
CA GLY A 60 -13.14 -13.74 -15.63
C GLY A 60 -12.29 -13.48 -16.88
N GLU A 61 -12.55 -14.23 -17.94
CA GLU A 61 -11.87 -14.07 -19.23
C GLU A 61 -12.52 -12.95 -20.07
N GLY A 62 -11.70 -12.22 -20.85
CA GLY A 62 -12.20 -11.38 -21.95
C GLY A 62 -12.25 -9.86 -21.73
N PHE A 63 -11.69 -9.31 -20.65
CA PHE A 63 -11.60 -7.85 -20.55
C PHE A 63 -10.57 -7.27 -21.52
N THR A 64 -11.02 -6.33 -22.34
CA THR A 64 -10.17 -5.53 -23.22
C THR A 64 -10.39 -4.06 -22.88
N SER A 65 -9.30 -3.34 -22.59
CA SER A 65 -9.37 -1.89 -22.40
C SER A 65 -9.78 -1.20 -23.69
N GLN A 66 -10.65 -0.21 -23.61
CA GLN A 66 -11.12 0.53 -24.76
C GLN A 66 -10.31 1.82 -24.95
N THR A 67 -10.03 2.17 -26.20
CA THR A 67 -9.39 3.44 -26.55
C THR A 67 -10.45 4.49 -26.84
N PHE A 68 -10.32 5.67 -26.23
CA PHE A 68 -11.24 6.81 -26.38
C PHE A 68 -10.51 8.02 -26.97
N GLU A 69 -11.20 8.82 -27.77
CA GLU A 69 -10.73 10.16 -28.19
C GLU A 69 -11.23 11.22 -27.18
N VAL A 70 -10.40 12.19 -26.83
CA VAL A 70 -10.78 13.25 -25.87
C VAL A 70 -11.45 14.40 -26.64
N GLU A 71 -12.65 14.81 -26.21
CA GLU A 71 -13.50 15.76 -26.95
C GLU A 71 -13.00 17.22 -26.88
N ASP A 72 -12.22 17.55 -25.85
CA ASP A 72 -11.66 18.90 -25.65
C ASP A 72 -10.13 18.85 -25.62
N SER A 73 -9.48 19.28 -26.71
CA SER A 73 -8.04 19.18 -26.92
C SER A 73 -7.26 20.38 -26.38
N THR A 74 -7.81 21.15 -25.44
CA THR A 74 -7.23 22.42 -25.01
C THR A 74 -5.98 22.29 -24.11
N GLN A 75 -5.53 21.09 -23.71
CA GLN A 75 -4.18 20.75 -23.23
C GLN A 75 -4.16 19.23 -22.99
N LEU A 76 -3.24 18.40 -23.49
CA LEU A 76 -1.78 18.46 -23.48
C LEU A 76 -1.22 18.05 -24.86
N ILE A 77 -0.10 18.65 -25.27
CA ILE A 77 0.68 18.17 -26.42
C ILE A 77 0.98 16.68 -26.21
N GLY A 78 0.40 15.82 -27.07
CA GLY A 78 0.78 14.40 -27.16
C GLY A 78 -0.28 13.35 -26.77
N GLN A 79 -1.45 13.69 -26.21
CA GLN A 79 -2.51 12.68 -26.00
C GLN A 79 -3.89 13.10 -26.51
N PRO A 80 -4.19 12.85 -27.80
CA PRO A 80 -5.55 12.94 -28.34
C PRO A 80 -6.43 11.73 -27.94
N ARG A 81 -5.83 10.71 -27.30
CA ARG A 81 -6.45 9.42 -27.01
C ARG A 81 -5.98 8.84 -25.69
N ILE A 82 -6.88 8.13 -25.01
CA ILE A 82 -6.58 7.39 -23.79
C ILE A 82 -6.97 5.92 -23.95
N ASN A 83 -6.24 5.02 -23.27
CA ASN A 83 -6.73 3.67 -23.00
C ASN A 83 -7.49 3.73 -21.67
N GLY A 84 -8.81 3.80 -21.76
CA GLY A 84 -9.69 3.98 -20.61
C GLY A 84 -10.02 2.66 -19.91
N LEU A 85 -10.01 2.70 -18.59
CA LEU A 85 -10.46 1.66 -17.69
C LEU A 85 -11.70 2.14 -16.93
N PRO A 86 -12.80 1.37 -16.92
CA PRO A 86 -13.92 1.64 -16.02
C PRO A 86 -13.47 1.63 -14.56
N LEU A 87 -14.07 2.49 -13.71
CA LEU A 87 -13.66 2.64 -12.31
C LEU A 87 -13.63 1.32 -11.52
N LYS A 88 -14.52 0.37 -11.82
CA LYS A 88 -14.48 -0.98 -11.22
C LYS A 88 -13.16 -1.71 -11.45
N ILE A 89 -12.56 -1.56 -12.62
CA ILE A 89 -11.26 -2.17 -12.96
C ILE A 89 -10.12 -1.43 -12.26
N VAL A 90 -10.23 -0.10 -12.16
CA VAL A 90 -9.30 0.74 -11.40
C VAL A 90 -9.26 0.30 -9.94
N ILE A 91 -10.42 0.14 -9.31
CA ILE A 91 -10.56 -0.33 -7.92
C ILE A 91 -9.96 -1.72 -7.75
N ILE A 92 -10.24 -2.66 -8.67
CA ILE A 92 -9.68 -4.01 -8.63
C ILE A 92 -8.15 -4.00 -8.71
N TYR A 93 -7.59 -3.17 -9.60
CA TYR A 93 -6.14 -3.01 -9.71
C TYR A 93 -5.53 -2.43 -8.43
N TRP A 94 -6.09 -1.34 -7.90
CA TRP A 94 -5.60 -0.74 -6.66
C TRP A 94 -5.70 -1.72 -5.49
N ASN A 95 -6.77 -2.51 -5.39
CA ASN A 95 -6.90 -3.52 -4.33
C ASN A 95 -5.81 -4.59 -4.47
N TYR A 96 -5.56 -5.05 -5.70
CA TYR A 96 -4.47 -5.98 -5.97
C TYR A 96 -3.09 -5.40 -5.57
N ARG A 97 -2.82 -4.12 -5.87
CA ARG A 97 -1.56 -3.47 -5.46
C ARG A 97 -1.47 -3.28 -3.95
N SER A 98 -2.57 -2.89 -3.30
CA SER A 98 -2.67 -2.79 -1.84
C SER A 98 -2.36 -4.11 -1.16
N TYR A 99 -2.95 -5.22 -1.64
CA TYR A 99 -2.66 -6.58 -1.14
C TYR A 99 -1.18 -6.96 -1.28
N ARG A 100 -0.48 -6.42 -2.28
CA ARG A 100 0.96 -6.64 -2.49
C ARG A 100 1.86 -5.63 -1.77
N GLY A 101 1.30 -4.87 -0.83
CA GLY A 101 2.05 -3.94 0.02
C GLY A 101 2.25 -2.54 -0.56
N ASN A 102 1.55 -2.16 -1.63
CA ASN A 102 1.59 -0.77 -2.09
C ASN A 102 0.79 0.13 -1.12
N LYS A 103 1.52 0.95 -0.36
CA LYS A 103 0.97 1.88 0.64
C LYS A 103 0.10 2.97 0.02
N GLU A 104 0.49 3.53 -1.13
CA GLU A 104 -0.29 4.53 -1.87
C GLU A 104 -1.67 3.99 -2.28
N ALA A 105 -1.68 2.74 -2.79
CA ALA A 105 -2.92 2.06 -3.16
C ALA A 105 -3.81 1.77 -1.95
N TYR A 106 -3.22 1.38 -0.81
CA TYR A 106 -3.97 1.21 0.44
C TYR A 106 -4.57 2.53 0.92
N ASN A 107 -3.79 3.62 0.93
CA ASN A 107 -4.22 4.92 1.39
C ASN A 107 -5.40 5.46 0.57
N ILE A 108 -5.29 5.46 -0.77
CA ILE A 108 -6.37 5.97 -1.63
C ILE A 108 -7.65 5.14 -1.50
N LEU A 109 -7.54 3.81 -1.38
CA LEU A 109 -8.71 2.95 -1.20
C LEU A 109 -9.38 3.17 0.15
N SER A 110 -8.58 3.32 1.22
CA SER A 110 -9.10 3.57 2.56
C SER A 110 -9.85 4.90 2.62
N VAL A 111 -9.28 5.94 2.01
CA VAL A 111 -9.91 7.28 1.91
C VAL A 111 -11.21 7.21 1.12
N LEU A 112 -11.21 6.59 -0.06
CA LEU A 112 -12.41 6.46 -0.89
C LEU A 112 -13.50 5.63 -0.21
N ALA A 113 -13.12 4.57 0.49
CA ALA A 113 -14.06 3.75 1.24
C ALA A 113 -14.67 4.53 2.41
N LEU A 114 -13.86 5.25 3.19
CA LEU A 114 -14.33 6.11 4.28
C LEU A 114 -15.28 7.18 3.76
N ASP A 115 -14.90 7.90 2.70
CA ASP A 115 -15.71 8.96 2.10
C ASP A 115 -17.06 8.44 1.58
N SER A 116 -17.06 7.25 0.97
CA SER A 116 -18.30 6.58 0.55
C SER A 116 -19.16 6.17 1.75
N LEU A 117 -18.57 5.59 2.79
CA LEU A 117 -19.30 5.18 4.00
C LEU A 117 -19.88 6.38 4.74
N GLU A 118 -19.11 7.45 4.92
CA GLU A 118 -19.59 8.69 5.53
C GLU A 118 -20.73 9.31 4.72
N ASP A 119 -20.70 9.25 3.39
CA ASP A 119 -21.81 9.74 2.56
C ASP A 119 -23.10 8.93 2.79
N HIS A 120 -23.00 7.61 2.87
CA HIS A 120 -24.12 6.74 3.21
C HIS A 120 -24.69 7.05 4.62
N PHE A 121 -23.82 7.27 5.61
CA PHE A 121 -24.24 7.62 6.97
C PHE A 121 -24.90 9.00 6.99
N ARG A 122 -24.29 10.01 6.38
CA ARG A 122 -24.87 11.36 6.30
C ARG A 122 -26.24 11.33 5.65
N HIS A 123 -26.40 10.61 4.55
CA HIS A 123 -27.72 10.44 3.93
C HIS A 123 -28.74 9.81 4.87
N ALA A 124 -28.35 8.80 5.66
CA ALA A 124 -29.24 8.13 6.63
C ALA A 124 -29.62 9.03 7.82
N PHE A 125 -28.72 9.92 8.25
CA PHE A 125 -28.96 10.85 9.36
C PHE A 125 -29.52 12.22 8.93
N GLY A 126 -29.67 12.46 7.62
CA GLY A 126 -30.16 13.73 7.08
C GLY A 126 -29.13 14.85 7.10
N ASP A 127 -27.85 14.52 7.26
CA ASP A 127 -26.75 15.46 7.24
C ASP A 127 -26.37 15.82 5.80
N THR A 128 -26.04 17.08 5.56
CA THR A 128 -25.45 17.53 4.30
C THR A 128 -24.04 18.04 4.56
N ALA A 129 -23.06 17.52 3.81
CA ALA A 129 -21.74 18.15 3.77
C ALA A 129 -21.36 18.42 2.31
N THR A 130 -20.78 19.59 2.08
CA THR A 130 -20.23 20.03 0.81
C THR A 130 -19.03 19.18 0.40
N MET A 131 -18.67 19.21 -0.88
CA MET A 131 -17.46 18.54 -1.37
C MET A 131 -16.18 19.06 -0.70
N GLU A 132 -16.16 20.34 -0.31
CA GLU A 132 -15.04 20.97 0.38
C GLU A 132 -14.86 20.43 1.81
N GLU A 133 -15.96 20.35 2.58
CA GLU A 133 -15.93 19.76 3.93
C GLU A 133 -15.54 18.28 3.91
N ARG A 134 -15.95 17.54 2.88
CA ARG A 134 -15.49 16.16 2.65
C ARG A 134 -13.98 16.12 2.38
N GLY A 135 -13.48 17.02 1.54
CA GLY A 135 -12.06 17.16 1.25
C GLY A 135 -11.21 17.41 2.50
N GLN A 136 -11.67 18.32 3.37
CA GLN A 136 -10.97 18.63 4.64
C GLN A 136 -10.91 17.42 5.58
N ARG A 137 -11.99 16.64 5.69
CA ARG A 137 -11.99 15.41 6.50
C ARG A 137 -11.06 14.34 5.96
N ILE A 138 -11.05 14.18 4.64
CA ILE A 138 -10.14 13.28 3.95
C ILE A 138 -8.68 13.68 4.27
N ASP A 139 -8.36 14.96 4.23
CA ASP A 139 -7.00 15.44 4.52
C ASP A 139 -6.59 15.18 5.96
N ALA A 140 -7.49 15.44 6.91
CA ALA A 140 -7.24 15.13 8.32
C ALA A 140 -6.99 13.63 8.53
N TYR A 141 -7.75 12.77 7.86
CA TYR A 141 -7.58 11.31 7.96
C TYR A 141 -6.26 10.84 7.35
N VAL A 142 -5.85 11.40 6.20
CA VAL A 142 -4.56 11.07 5.59
C VAL A 142 -3.40 11.49 6.50
N GLN A 143 -3.48 12.69 7.09
CA GLN A 143 -2.49 13.14 8.05
C GLN A 143 -2.39 12.19 9.25
N GLU A 144 -3.53 11.75 9.80
CA GLU A 144 -3.55 10.76 10.90
C GLU A 144 -2.87 9.45 10.49
N LEU A 145 -3.13 8.95 9.27
CA LEU A 145 -2.50 7.72 8.77
C LEU A 145 -0.98 7.87 8.63
N GLU A 146 -0.51 9.01 8.13
CA GLU A 146 0.92 9.30 8.00
C GLU A 146 1.61 9.38 9.36
N GLU A 147 1.01 10.07 10.32
CA GLU A 147 1.52 10.16 11.70
C GLU A 147 1.62 8.78 12.36
N ARG A 148 0.57 7.95 12.24
CA ARG A 148 0.56 6.59 12.79
C ARG A 148 1.60 5.68 12.13
N LEU A 149 1.79 5.82 10.81
CA LEU A 149 2.79 5.07 10.08
C LEU A 149 4.21 5.45 10.53
N ASN A 150 4.48 6.74 10.73
CA ASN A 150 5.77 7.21 11.19
C ASN A 150 6.09 6.70 12.60
N ALA A 151 5.14 6.80 13.53
CA ALA A 151 5.29 6.27 14.89
C ALA A 151 5.57 4.75 14.90
N ALA A 152 4.89 3.99 14.04
CA ALA A 152 5.13 2.55 13.90
C ALA A 152 6.54 2.26 13.34
N ASN A 153 6.99 3.00 12.34
CA ASN A 153 8.33 2.83 11.77
C ASN A 153 9.43 3.17 12.81
N GLU A 154 9.24 4.22 13.59
CA GLU A 154 10.15 4.58 14.68
C GLU A 154 10.26 3.46 15.73
N THR A 155 9.11 2.88 16.11
CA THR A 155 9.07 1.75 17.05
C THR A 155 9.82 0.53 16.49
N ILE A 156 9.62 0.21 15.20
CA ILE A 156 10.33 -0.91 14.55
C ILE A 156 11.84 -0.65 14.53
N ALA A 157 12.27 0.55 14.16
CA ALA A 157 13.69 0.91 14.15
C ALA A 157 14.34 0.79 15.54
N GLN A 158 13.61 1.15 16.60
CA GLN A 158 14.08 0.96 17.98
C GLN A 158 14.24 -0.53 18.32
N GLN A 159 13.24 -1.36 17.99
CA GLN A 159 13.31 -2.80 18.22
C GLN A 159 14.45 -3.47 17.45
N GLU A 160 14.70 -3.05 16.20
CA GLU A 160 15.83 -3.54 15.40
C GLU A 160 17.18 -3.18 16.02
N LEU A 161 17.30 -1.98 16.60
CA LEU A 161 18.51 -1.54 17.30
C LEU A 161 18.74 -2.34 18.58
N GLU A 162 17.71 -2.50 19.41
CA GLU A 162 17.75 -3.30 20.64
C GLU A 162 18.14 -4.75 20.34
N LEU A 163 17.54 -5.35 19.31
CA LEU A 163 17.89 -6.69 18.85
C LEU A 163 19.36 -6.77 18.44
N ARG A 164 19.86 -5.80 17.67
CA ARG A 164 21.26 -5.78 17.25
C ARG A 164 22.21 -5.71 18.44
N GLN A 165 21.93 -4.83 19.40
CA GLN A 165 22.73 -4.70 20.62
C GLN A 165 22.74 -5.99 21.44
N SER A 166 21.57 -6.64 21.57
CA SER A 166 21.47 -7.93 22.25
C SER A 166 22.31 -9.03 21.58
N TRP A 167 22.37 -9.08 20.24
CA TRP A 167 23.23 -10.03 19.52
C TRP A 167 24.72 -9.71 19.73
N GLU A 168 25.11 -8.44 19.70
CA GLU A 168 26.49 -8.02 19.97
C GLU A 168 26.93 -8.40 21.40
N GLU A 169 26.06 -8.20 22.39
CA GLU A 169 26.30 -8.61 23.78
C GLU A 169 26.42 -10.13 23.91
N TYR A 170 25.56 -10.88 23.23
CA TYR A 170 25.61 -12.34 23.21
C TYR A 170 26.93 -12.86 22.63
N ASP A 171 27.37 -12.32 21.48
CA ASP A 171 28.62 -12.71 20.84
C ASP A 171 29.84 -12.42 21.75
N VAL A 172 29.83 -11.27 22.43
CA VAL A 172 30.87 -10.93 23.42
C VAL A 172 30.86 -11.91 24.59
N GLN A 173 29.68 -12.24 25.14
CA GLN A 173 29.57 -13.22 26.24
C GLN A 173 30.06 -14.61 25.84
N GLN A 174 29.72 -15.07 24.63
CA GLN A 174 30.21 -16.34 24.09
C GLN A 174 31.73 -16.33 23.97
N SER A 175 32.33 -15.22 23.49
CA SER A 175 33.79 -15.11 23.39
C SER A 175 34.50 -15.20 24.74
N TYR A 176 33.92 -14.62 25.80
CA TYR A 176 34.45 -14.74 27.16
C TYR A 176 34.28 -16.17 27.72
N GLN A 177 33.14 -16.82 27.46
CA GLN A 177 32.91 -18.21 27.88
C GLN A 177 33.91 -19.15 27.21
N ASP A 178 34.12 -19.00 25.90
CA ASP A 178 35.10 -19.79 25.14
C ASP A 178 36.53 -19.63 25.68
N GLU A 179 36.90 -18.40 26.05
CA GLU A 179 38.21 -18.12 26.65
C GLU A 179 38.35 -18.75 28.04
N TYR A 180 37.33 -18.64 28.88
CA TYR A 180 37.31 -19.25 30.21
C TYR A 180 37.37 -20.78 30.14
N ASP A 181 36.60 -21.40 29.26
CA ASP A 181 36.59 -22.85 29.04
C ASP A 181 37.93 -23.37 28.53
N ARG A 182 38.64 -22.57 27.72
CA ARG A 182 40.01 -22.87 27.31
C ARG A 182 40.96 -22.86 28.51
N GLN A 183 40.91 -21.83 29.36
CA GLN A 183 41.76 -21.76 30.57
C GLN A 183 41.49 -22.93 31.53
N LEU A 184 40.23 -23.29 31.76
CA LEU A 184 39.87 -24.45 32.59
C LEU A 184 40.45 -25.76 32.04
N ARG A 185 40.37 -25.97 30.72
CA ARG A 185 40.96 -27.14 30.05
C ARG A 185 42.49 -27.17 30.16
N GLU A 186 43.15 -26.03 30.03
CA GLU A 186 44.61 -25.90 30.23
C GLU A 186 45.04 -26.29 31.64
N HIS A 187 44.19 -26.03 32.64
CA HIS A 187 44.39 -26.45 34.02
C HIS A 187 43.87 -27.86 34.35
N GLY A 188 43.43 -28.62 33.34
CA GLY A 188 42.98 -30.02 33.50
C GLY A 188 41.58 -30.18 34.09
N ILE A 189 40.78 -29.10 34.15
CA ILE A 189 39.40 -29.09 34.65
C ILE A 189 38.45 -29.20 33.45
N ASN A 190 37.46 -30.10 33.52
CA ASN A 190 36.41 -30.20 32.49
C ASN A 190 35.30 -29.15 32.75
N PRO A 191 35.10 -28.15 31.87
CA PRO A 191 34.13 -27.07 32.07
C PRO A 191 32.67 -27.55 32.08
N TRP A 192 32.39 -28.69 31.45
CA TRP A 192 31.04 -29.20 31.23
C TRP A 192 30.65 -30.32 32.19
N ALA A 193 31.46 -30.57 33.23
CA ALA A 193 31.15 -31.58 34.23
C ALA A 193 29.95 -31.13 35.07
N VAL A 194 28.82 -31.85 34.97
CA VAL A 194 27.64 -31.60 35.80
C VAL A 194 27.94 -32.13 37.22
N PRO A 195 27.74 -31.35 38.29
CA PRO A 195 27.92 -31.84 39.65
C PRO A 195 26.99 -33.03 39.91
N ASN A 196 27.53 -34.15 40.41
CA ASN A 196 26.73 -35.32 40.78
C ASN A 196 25.64 -34.90 41.78
N THR A 197 24.39 -34.93 41.34
CA THR A 197 23.21 -34.90 42.21
C THR A 197 22.84 -36.34 42.52
N GLU A 198 23.64 -37.01 43.34
CA GLU A 198 23.28 -38.27 43.99
C GLU A 198 24.32 -38.58 45.07
N ASP A 199 24.03 -38.11 46.29
CA ASP A 199 24.52 -38.67 47.56
C ASP A 199 23.38 -38.51 48.59
N GLU A 200 22.19 -39.01 48.27
CA GLU A 200 21.21 -39.38 49.32
C GLU A 200 21.49 -40.84 49.68
N HIS A 201 22.36 -41.02 50.68
CA HIS A 201 22.64 -42.31 51.27
C HIS A 201 21.44 -42.81 52.11
N PHE A 202 21.09 -44.07 51.86
CA PHE A 202 20.24 -44.96 52.65
C PHE A 202 20.58 -44.99 54.15
#